data_AF-A0A4P7GSV0-F1
#
_entry.id   AF-A0A4P7GSV0-F1
#
_cell.length_a   1.000
_cell.length_b   1.000
_cell.length_c   1.000
_cell.angle_alpha   90.00
_cell.angle_beta   90.00
_cell.angle_gamma   90.00
#
_symmetry.space_group_name_H-M   'P 1'
#
loop_
_entity.id
_entity.type
_entity.pdbx_description
1 polymer ?
#
loop_
_entity_poly.entity_id
_entity_poly.type
_entity_poly.pdbx_seq_one_letter_code
_entity_poly.pdbx_strand_id
1 'polypeptide(L)'
;MRIEIRGAERLSFRERQVVVLKETGYSTEAIARRLGLAPGTVATLYNRARSKGYEVVIVIDGDPLRLFGDGGDGDEEGEGSTGGPVGGDPDAAAGV
;
A
#
# COMPACT_ATOMS: atom_id res chain seq x y z
N MET A 1 2.01 -11.27 0.94
CA MET A 1 1.47 -10.33 -0.06
C MET A 1 0.83 -11.13 -1.18
N ARG A 2 -0.46 -10.91 -1.43
CA ARG A 2 -1.26 -11.62 -2.44
C ARG A 2 -1.99 -10.60 -3.31
N ILE A 3 -2.04 -10.83 -4.62
CA ILE A 3 -2.84 -10.02 -5.55
C ILE A 3 -4.16 -10.75 -5.81
N GLU A 4 -5.26 -10.03 -5.69
CA GLU A 4 -6.60 -10.50 -6.01
C GLU A 4 -7.26 -9.60 -7.05
N ILE A 5 -8.09 -10.20 -7.91
CA ILE A 5 -8.93 -9.46 -8.85
C ILE A 5 -10.38 -9.65 -8.41
N ARG A 6 -10.97 -8.61 -7.83
CA ARG A 6 -12.39 -8.58 -7.45
C ARG A 6 -13.26 -8.27 -8.66
N GLY A 7 -14.47 -8.82 -8.72
CA GLY A 7 -15.37 -8.64 -9.87
C GLY A 7 -14.98 -9.47 -11.10
N ALA A 8 -14.07 -10.44 -10.95
CA ALA A 8 -13.59 -11.30 -12.05
C ALA A 8 -14.70 -12.17 -12.66
N GLU A 9 -15.79 -12.42 -11.93
CA GLU A 9 -16.99 -13.13 -12.39
C GLU A 9 -17.75 -12.38 -13.49
N ARG A 10 -17.63 -11.05 -13.54
CA ARG A 10 -18.26 -10.21 -14.58
C ARG A 10 -17.46 -10.23 -15.89
N LEU A 11 -16.21 -10.67 -15.83
CA LEU A 11 -15.31 -10.72 -16.98
C LEU A 11 -15.54 -11.99 -17.80
N SER A 12 -15.36 -11.89 -19.12
CA SER A 12 -15.24 -13.08 -19.97
C SER A 12 -13.90 -13.77 -19.72
N PHE A 13 -13.76 -15.03 -20.13
CA PHE A 13 -12.49 -15.75 -20.00
C PHE A 13 -11.32 -15.00 -20.68
N ARG A 14 -11.57 -14.47 -21.89
CA ARG A 14 -10.55 -13.70 -22.64
C ARG A 14 -10.22 -12.38 -21.96
N GLU A 15 -11.21 -11.69 -21.41
CA GLU A 15 -10.98 -10.47 -20.62
C GLU A 15 -10.13 -10.76 -19.39
N ARG A 16 -10.44 -11.84 -18.63
CA ARG A 16 -9.64 -12.24 -17.46
C ARG A 16 -8.18 -12.48 -17.84
N GLN A 17 -7.93 -13.22 -18.93
CA GLN A 17 -6.57 -13.48 -19.39
C GLN A 17 -5.81 -12.19 -19.71
N VAL A 18 -6.46 -11.25 -20.42
CA VAL A 18 -5.85 -9.96 -20.76
C VAL A 18 -5.59 -9.12 -19.52
N VAL A 19 -6.56 -9.01 -18.60
CA VAL A 19 -6.41 -8.26 -17.35
C VAL A 19 -5.27 -8.83 -16.51
N VAL A 20 -5.28 -10.13 -16.22
CA VAL A 20 -4.22 -10.76 -15.40
C VAL A 20 -2.83 -10.47 -15.96
N LEU A 21 -2.64 -10.64 -17.27
CA LEU A 21 -1.35 -10.36 -17.90
C LEU A 21 -1.00 -8.87 -17.88
N LYS A 22 -1.98 -7.97 -18.05
CA LYS A 22 -1.72 -6.53 -18.04
C LYS A 22 -1.33 -6.02 -16.65
N GLU A 23 -2.07 -6.45 -15.62
CA GLU A 23 -1.84 -6.06 -14.22
C GLU A 23 -0.57 -6.70 -13.63
N THR A 24 -0.11 -7.81 -14.20
CA THR A 24 1.20 -8.42 -13.86
C THR A 24 2.37 -7.86 -14.67
N GLY A 25 2.14 -6.82 -15.49
CA GLY A 25 3.21 -6.02 -16.12
C GLY A 25 3.57 -6.39 -17.57
N TYR A 26 2.82 -7.27 -18.24
CA TYR A 26 3.12 -7.61 -19.63
C TYR A 26 2.72 -6.47 -20.60
N SER A 27 3.55 -6.26 -21.64
CA SER A 27 3.23 -5.33 -22.72
C SER A 27 2.06 -5.84 -23.58
N THR A 28 1.37 -4.93 -24.25
CA THR A 28 0.22 -5.28 -25.11
C THR A 28 0.64 -6.23 -26.24
N GLU A 29 1.82 -6.03 -26.82
CA GLU A 29 2.40 -6.85 -27.88
C GLU A 29 2.78 -8.24 -27.37
N ALA A 30 3.31 -8.35 -26.15
CA ALA A 30 3.61 -9.63 -25.53
C ALA A 30 2.32 -10.44 -25.27
N ILE A 31 1.27 -9.78 -24.77
CA ILE A 31 -0.04 -10.37 -24.56
C ILE A 31 -0.65 -10.83 -25.89
N ALA A 32 -0.59 -9.98 -26.91
CA ALA A 32 -1.09 -10.27 -28.26
C ALA A 32 -0.44 -11.53 -28.83
N ARG A 33 0.90 -11.62 -28.79
CA ARG A 33 1.63 -12.82 -29.23
C ARG A 33 1.28 -14.05 -28.41
N ARG A 34 1.19 -13.92 -27.08
CA ARG A 34 0.91 -15.04 -26.17
C ARG A 34 -0.50 -15.61 -26.34
N LEU A 35 -1.49 -14.76 -26.60
CA LEU A 35 -2.90 -15.15 -26.70
C LEU A 35 -3.38 -15.40 -28.14
N GLY A 36 -2.52 -15.16 -29.14
CA GLY A 36 -2.87 -15.25 -30.56
C GLY A 36 -3.87 -14.20 -31.00
N LEU A 37 -3.75 -12.98 -30.48
CA LEU A 37 -4.68 -11.86 -30.73
C LEU A 37 -3.98 -10.71 -31.44
N ALA A 38 -4.75 -9.87 -32.13
CA ALA A 38 -4.23 -8.59 -32.59
C ALA A 38 -4.07 -7.62 -31.40
N PRO A 39 -3.07 -6.71 -31.41
CA PRO A 39 -2.88 -5.71 -30.35
C PRO A 39 -4.14 -4.86 -30.07
N GLY A 40 -4.87 -4.47 -31.13
CA GLY A 40 -6.14 -3.75 -30.99
C GLY A 40 -7.25 -4.54 -30.29
N THR A 41 -7.25 -5.87 -30.46
CA THR A 41 -8.17 -6.76 -29.73
C THR A 41 -7.84 -6.80 -28.25
N VAL A 42 -6.55 -6.84 -27.89
CA VAL A 42 -6.10 -6.77 -26.50
C VAL A 42 -6.57 -5.47 -25.86
N ALA A 43 -6.37 -4.33 -26.53
CA ALA A 43 -6.82 -3.02 -26.05
C ALA A 43 -8.35 -2.98 -25.85
N THR A 44 -9.12 -3.49 -26.82
CA THR A 44 -10.58 -3.56 -26.74
C THR A 44 -11.05 -4.42 -25.57
N LEU A 45 -10.47 -5.60 -25.37
CA LEU A 45 -10.82 -6.50 -24.26
C LEU A 45 -10.47 -5.88 -22.91
N TYR A 46 -9.30 -5.24 -22.80
CA TYR A 46 -8.88 -4.58 -21.56
C TYR A 46 -9.80 -3.41 -21.20
N ASN A 47 -10.16 -2.56 -22.17
CA ASN A 47 -11.09 -1.45 -21.96
C ASN A 47 -12.48 -1.94 -21.54
N ARG A 48 -12.99 -2.96 -22.23
CA ARG A 48 -14.28 -3.58 -21.90
C ARG A 48 -14.27 -4.17 -20.50
N ALA A 49 -13.18 -4.82 -20.09
CA ALA A 49 -13.03 -5.33 -18.73
C ALA A 49 -13.10 -4.18 -17.70
N ARG A 50 -12.36 -3.07 -17.93
CA ARG A 50 -12.38 -1.91 -17.02
C ARG A 50 -13.77 -1.31 -16.87
N SER A 51 -14.54 -1.22 -17.95
CA SER A 51 -15.93 -0.74 -17.91
C SER A 51 -16.87 -1.62 -17.08
N LYS A 52 -16.52 -2.87 -16.79
CA LYS A 52 -17.30 -3.77 -15.93
C LYS A 52 -17.02 -3.58 -14.43
N GLY A 53 -16.03 -2.75 -14.08
CA GLY A 53 -15.69 -2.40 -12.70
C GLY A 53 -15.07 -3.56 -11.93
N TYR A 54 -14.05 -4.21 -12.49
CA TYR A 54 -13.18 -5.08 -11.68
C TYR A 54 -12.18 -4.23 -10.89
N GLU A 55 -11.70 -4.77 -9.76
CA GLU A 55 -10.70 -4.10 -8.92
C GLU A 55 -9.48 -5.00 -8.75
N VAL A 56 -8.29 -4.41 -8.76
CA VAL A 56 -7.04 -5.10 -8.42
C VAL A 56 -6.69 -4.72 -6.98
N VAL A 57 -6.66 -5.70 -6.09
CA VAL A 57 -6.42 -5.48 -4.67
C VAL A 57 -5.17 -6.23 -4.26
N ILE A 58 -4.31 -5.56 -3.49
CA ILE A 58 -3.19 -6.20 -2.82
C ILE A 58 -3.65 -6.50 -1.40
N VAL A 59 -3.71 -7.78 -1.06
CA VAL A 59 -3.96 -8.24 0.31
C VAL A 59 -2.62 -8.43 0.99
N ILE A 60 -2.46 -7.79 2.14
CA ILE A 60 -1.29 -7.95 2.97
C ILE A 60 -1.73 -8.26 4.40
N ASP A 61 -1.24 -9.36 4.93
CA ASP A 61 -1.57 -9.83 6.28
C ASP A 61 -0.68 -9.10 7.30
N GLY A 62 -1.28 -8.67 8.41
CA GLY A 62 -0.58 -7.95 9.49
C GLY A 62 -0.27 -6.49 9.16
N ASP A 63 0.82 -5.97 9.73
CA ASP A 63 1.39 -4.65 9.39
C ASP A 63 2.75 -4.81 8.67
N PRO A 64 2.73 -5.13 7.37
CA PRO A 64 3.94 -5.32 6.55
C PRO A 64 4.72 -4.02 6.30
N LEU A 65 4.04 -2.88 6.32
CA LEU A 65 4.65 -1.61 5.92
C LEU A 65 5.21 -0.87 7.14
N ARG A 66 4.81 -1.22 8.36
CA ARG A 66 5.28 -0.63 9.64
C ARG A 66 5.33 0.89 9.58
N LEU A 67 4.36 1.48 8.87
CA LEU A 67 4.30 2.93 8.62
C LEU A 67 3.79 3.67 9.84
N PHE A 68 3.08 2.97 10.71
CA PHE A 68 2.65 3.44 12.02
C PHE A 68 3.46 2.61 13.02
N GLY A 69 4.27 3.28 13.84
CA GLY A 69 5.17 2.60 14.78
C GLY A 69 4.41 1.74 15.80
N ASP A 70 5.14 0.91 16.53
CA ASP A 70 4.66 0.03 17.61
C ASP A 70 4.06 0.77 18.82
N GLY A 71 4.08 2.11 18.80
CA GLY A 71 3.28 2.95 19.69
C GLY A 71 1.89 3.11 19.10
N GLY A 72 0.90 2.44 19.71
CA GLY A 72 -0.50 2.69 19.43
C GLY A 72 -0.81 4.18 19.47
N ASP A 73 -1.82 4.60 18.72
CA ASP A 73 -2.35 5.96 18.69
C ASP A 73 -2.55 6.49 20.11
N GLY A 74 -1.49 7.09 20.64
CA GLY A 74 -1.45 7.79 21.90
C GLY A 74 -1.78 9.22 21.56
N ASP A 75 -3.07 9.55 21.65
CA ASP A 75 -3.51 10.91 21.93
C ASP A 75 -2.98 11.32 23.33
N GLU A 76 -1.66 11.38 23.47
CA GLU A 76 -0.99 11.95 24.63
C GLU A 76 -0.70 13.41 24.30
N GLU A 77 -1.72 14.26 24.52
CA GLU A 77 -1.53 15.70 24.67
C GLU A 77 -0.55 15.92 25.84
N GLY A 78 0.73 16.04 25.52
CA GLY A 78 1.78 16.35 26.47
C GLY A 78 1.54 17.73 27.10
N GLU A 79 1.13 17.73 28.37
CA GLU A 79 1.20 18.89 29.24
C GLU A 79 2.62 19.49 29.19
N GLY A 80 2.66 20.77 28.86
CA GLY A 80 3.89 21.54 28.74
C GLY A 80 4.72 21.51 30.03
N SER A 81 5.91 20.93 29.90
CA SER A 81 7.08 21.15 30.75
C SER A 81 7.23 22.63 31.11
N THR A 82 7.12 22.97 32.40
CA THR A 82 7.73 24.19 32.95
C THR A 82 8.82 23.82 33.94
N GLY A 83 10.03 24.30 33.65
CA GLY A 83 11.05 24.60 34.65
C GLY A 83 12.03 23.48 35.01
N GLY A 84 13.05 23.28 34.16
CA GLY A 84 14.32 22.69 34.59
C GLY A 84 15.10 23.59 35.57
N PRO A 85 16.18 23.05 36.18
CA PRO A 85 16.60 23.33 37.56
C PRO A 85 17.73 24.35 37.66
N VAL A 86 17.85 25.09 38.78
CA VAL A 86 19.13 25.67 39.25
C VAL A 86 19.06 26.03 40.73
N GLY A 87 20.05 25.58 41.51
CA GLY A 87 20.27 26.05 42.88
C GLY A 87 20.84 24.97 43.80
N GLY A 88 22.07 24.50 43.53
CA GLY A 88 22.83 23.73 44.50
C GLY A 88 23.47 24.68 45.51
N ASP A 89 23.26 24.42 46.80
CA ASP A 89 24.00 25.05 47.89
C ASP A 89 25.24 24.20 48.23
N PRO A 90 26.45 24.78 48.14
CA PRO A 90 27.59 24.26 48.87
C PRO A 90 28.33 25.41 49.58
N ASP A 91 27.82 25.87 50.71
CA ASP A 91 28.61 26.62 51.69
C ASP A 91 28.91 25.64 52.84
N ALA A 92 29.96 24.82 52.72
CA ALA A 92 31.35 25.17 52.98
C ALA A 92 31.58 25.56 54.45
N ALA A 93 32.13 24.59 55.18
CA ALA A 93 32.69 24.75 56.50
C ALA A 93 33.80 25.81 56.52
N ALA A 94 33.74 26.77 57.46
CA ALA A 94 34.90 27.49 57.99
C ALA A 94 34.57 28.25 59.30
N GLY A 95 35.34 27.95 60.37
CA GLY A 95 35.48 28.75 61.61
C GLY A 95 34.38 28.49 62.66
N VAL A 96 34.65 28.17 63.92
CA VAL A 96 35.78 28.43 64.83
C VAL A 96 35.87 27.29 65.85
#